data_AF-K9Y8C2-F1
#
_entry.id   AF-K9Y8C2-F1
#
_cell.length_a   1.000
_cell.length_b   1.000
_cell.length_c   1.000
_cell.angle_alpha   90.00
_cell.angle_beta   90.00
_cell.angle_gamma   90.00
#
_symmetry.space_group_name_H-M   'P 1'
#
loop_
_entity.id
_entity.type
_entity.pdbx_description
1 polymer ?
#
loop_
_entity_poly.entity_id
_entity_poly.type
_entity_poly.pdbx_seq_one_letter_code
_entity_poly.pdbx_strand_id
1 'polypeptide(L)'
;MQPSSKIHTVSQRIKKDYKKDLVEENNNIYVNKYLAIKFFQYIDRHLLEKDINFRRKDSLFLGQEKVNPELTNKRIKGQGNRLFFSLSELENYALKLYKRSIDLTYLDAKAVIEGYDSVLMKPKKYGMRGQRNFTGKVEDEVRGKLAEHGFSKYINHLANIELPVDYSSLEESTQKRDKGDFTKVTIENQMYEIPEKYIISLKSTNGNYLAVPENEIDWEGNLFVLVKLHIKETFLYRTIKAGLEIEDLDLKKSLGWLEFRGFINKSEFRKSYQATELPDGTKFNEKINLIKAPSQLNQNSEDLKREMILLKQELTGR
;
A
#
# COMPACT_ATOMS: atom_id res chain seq x y z
N MET A 1 -21.85 -6.76 0.44
CA MET A 1 -22.55 -5.46 0.26
C MET A 1 -21.71 -4.62 -0.70
N GLN A 2 -22.32 -4.03 -1.73
CA GLN A 2 -21.59 -3.18 -2.69
C GLN A 2 -20.93 -1.98 -1.96
N PRO A 3 -19.70 -1.57 -2.33
CA PRO A 3 -19.00 -0.45 -1.68
C PRO A 3 -19.83 0.83 -1.56
N SER A 4 -20.59 1.18 -2.60
CA SER A 4 -21.47 2.36 -2.63
C SER A 4 -22.58 2.32 -1.58
N SER A 5 -23.22 1.17 -1.40
CA SER A 5 -24.26 0.97 -0.38
C SER A 5 -23.67 1.11 1.03
N LYS A 6 -22.48 0.53 1.28
CA LYS A 6 -21.78 0.65 2.56
C LYS A 6 -21.42 2.08 2.91
N ILE A 7 -20.85 2.80 1.95
CA ILE A 7 -20.50 4.21 2.10
C ILE A 7 -21.75 5.03 2.39
N HIS A 8 -22.84 4.83 1.64
CA HIS A 8 -24.09 5.54 1.87
C HIS A 8 -24.65 5.28 3.28
N THR A 9 -24.72 4.02 3.71
CA THR A 9 -25.19 3.66 5.05
C THR A 9 -24.35 4.31 6.14
N VAL A 10 -23.02 4.32 5.98
CA VAL A 10 -22.12 4.96 6.93
C VAL A 10 -22.29 6.48 6.96
N SER A 11 -22.47 7.12 5.80
CA SER A 11 -22.78 8.55 5.74
C SER A 11 -24.06 8.90 6.47
N GLN A 12 -25.13 8.12 6.29
CA GLN A 12 -26.39 8.33 7.01
C GLN A 12 -26.23 8.12 8.51
N ARG A 13 -25.43 7.11 8.91
CA ARG A 13 -25.08 6.88 10.31
C ARG A 13 -24.33 8.07 10.91
N ILE A 14 -23.31 8.61 10.22
CA ILE A 14 -22.58 9.80 10.69
C ILE A 14 -23.54 10.99 10.85
N LYS A 15 -24.43 11.20 9.88
CA LYS A 15 -25.42 12.29 9.94
C LYS A 15 -26.37 12.16 11.13
N LYS A 16 -26.82 10.94 11.42
CA LYS A 16 -27.75 10.64 12.51
C LYS A 16 -27.08 10.72 13.88
N ASP A 17 -25.96 10.00 14.05
CA ASP A 17 -25.30 9.80 15.35
C ASP A 17 -24.57 11.07 15.83
N TYR A 18 -24.13 11.94 14.91
CA TYR A 18 -23.29 13.11 15.21
C TYR A 18 -23.90 14.44 14.74
N LYS A 19 -25.23 14.53 14.66
CA LYS A 19 -25.95 15.73 14.14
C LYS A 19 -25.45 17.06 14.73
N LYS A 20 -25.05 17.08 16.00
CA LYS A 20 -24.56 18.29 16.70
C LYS A 20 -23.14 18.70 16.32
N ASP A 21 -22.37 17.80 15.73
CA ASP A 21 -20.96 18.00 15.36
C ASP A 21 -20.77 18.26 13.86
N LEU A 22 -21.87 18.25 13.09
CA LEU A 22 -21.87 18.55 11.65
C LEU A 22 -21.96 20.05 11.43
N VAL A 23 -21.36 20.49 10.32
CA VAL A 23 -21.50 21.87 9.84
C VAL A 23 -22.10 21.84 8.45
N GLU A 24 -23.19 22.58 8.25
CA GLU A 24 -23.84 22.72 6.94
C GLU A 24 -23.45 24.06 6.32
N GLU A 25 -22.92 24.05 5.09
CA GLU A 25 -22.58 25.25 4.34
C GLU A 25 -22.74 24.98 2.83
N ASN A 26 -23.46 25.85 2.11
CA ASN A 26 -23.67 25.73 0.66
C ASN A 26 -24.16 24.34 0.22
N ASN A 27 -25.19 23.80 0.88
CA ASN A 27 -25.75 22.46 0.65
C ASN A 27 -24.77 21.29 0.83
N ASN A 28 -23.59 21.53 1.43
CA ASN A 28 -22.62 20.50 1.77
C ASN A 28 -22.61 20.26 3.28
N ILE A 29 -22.43 19.00 3.65
CA ILE A 29 -22.24 18.58 5.04
C ILE A 29 -20.75 18.41 5.27
N TYR A 30 -20.24 19.07 6.30
CA TYR A 30 -18.85 19.04 6.68
C TYR A 30 -18.67 18.36 8.02
N VAL A 31 -17.58 17.59 8.11
CA VAL A 31 -17.21 16.84 9.30
C VAL A 31 -15.81 17.22 9.75
N ASN A 32 -15.60 17.28 11.07
CA ASN A 32 -14.26 17.49 11.60
C ASN A 32 -13.38 16.24 11.40
N LYS A 33 -12.09 16.38 11.68
CA LYS A 33 -11.09 15.30 11.56
C LYS A 33 -11.46 14.03 12.33
N TYR A 34 -12.02 14.17 13.53
CA TYR A 34 -12.42 13.02 14.36
C TYR A 34 -13.52 12.19 13.67
N LEU A 35 -14.53 12.86 13.13
CA LEU A 35 -15.59 12.21 12.37
C LEU A 35 -15.10 11.65 11.04
N ALA A 36 -14.13 12.28 10.38
CA ALA A 36 -13.48 11.71 9.19
C ALA A 36 -12.77 10.38 9.51
N ILE A 37 -12.05 10.29 10.63
CA ILE A 37 -11.44 9.02 11.10
C ILE A 37 -12.53 7.97 11.36
N LYS A 38 -13.60 8.34 12.08
CA LYS A 38 -14.73 7.43 12.34
C LYS A 38 -15.43 6.95 11.07
N PHE A 39 -15.58 7.81 10.08
CA PHE A 39 -16.14 7.45 8.78
C PHE A 39 -15.34 6.30 8.14
N PHE A 40 -14.00 6.44 8.09
CA PHE A 40 -13.11 5.40 7.55
C PHE A 40 -13.10 4.11 8.40
N GLN A 41 -13.27 4.22 9.72
CA GLN A 41 -13.45 3.06 10.60
C GLN A 41 -14.76 2.32 10.29
N TYR A 42 -15.88 3.02 10.15
CA TYR A 42 -17.18 2.39 9.90
C TYR A 42 -17.28 1.70 8.53
N ILE A 43 -16.46 2.09 7.56
CA ILE A 43 -16.38 1.38 6.27
C ILE A 43 -15.36 0.22 6.27
N ASP A 44 -14.73 -0.12 7.41
CA ASP A 44 -13.65 -1.10 7.51
C ASP A 44 -12.44 -0.76 6.60
N ARG A 45 -12.13 0.54 6.46
CA ARG A 45 -10.91 1.07 5.84
C ARG A 45 -10.18 1.94 6.84
N HIS A 46 -9.76 1.34 7.94
CA HIS A 46 -9.23 2.05 9.10
C HIS A 46 -7.95 2.83 8.73
N LEU A 47 -8.09 4.12 8.47
CA LEU A 47 -6.96 5.03 8.27
C LEU A 47 -6.51 5.57 9.63
N LEU A 48 -5.20 5.58 9.88
CA LEU A 48 -4.64 6.23 11.05
C LEU A 48 -4.66 7.76 10.85
N GLU A 49 -4.59 8.49 11.96
CA GLU A 49 -4.53 9.94 11.92
C GLU A 49 -3.39 10.46 11.03
N LYS A 50 -2.22 9.82 11.10
CA LYS A 50 -1.05 10.14 10.25
C LYS A 50 -1.34 9.96 8.77
N ASP A 51 -2.18 8.99 8.39
CA ASP A 51 -2.53 8.72 7.00
C ASP A 51 -3.48 9.77 6.42
N ILE A 52 -4.44 10.23 7.23
CA ILE A 52 -5.33 11.34 6.85
C ILE A 52 -4.56 12.68 6.87
N ASN A 53 -3.59 12.85 7.78
CA ASN A 53 -2.70 14.01 7.76
C ASN A 53 -1.84 14.02 6.49
N PHE A 54 -1.31 12.88 6.09
CA PHE A 54 -0.53 12.77 4.85
C PHE A 54 -1.38 13.14 3.63
N ARG A 55 -2.58 12.56 3.52
CA ARG A 55 -3.52 12.82 2.41
C ARG A 55 -3.98 14.27 2.31
N ARG A 56 -3.93 15.02 3.42
CA ARG A 56 -4.31 16.44 3.45
C ARG A 56 -3.15 17.41 3.26
N LYS A 57 -1.90 16.95 3.37
CA LYS A 57 -0.74 17.84 3.51
C LYS A 57 -0.82 18.89 2.41
N ASP A 58 -1.00 20.16 2.80
CA ASP A 58 -1.21 21.27 1.88
C ASP A 58 -0.15 21.22 0.80
N SER A 59 -0.56 21.41 -0.45
CA SER A 59 0.28 21.60 -1.65
C SER A 59 1.76 21.28 -1.40
N LEU A 60 2.08 19.98 -1.27
CA LEU A 60 3.44 19.57 -0.99
C LEU A 60 4.28 19.95 -2.21
N PHE A 61 5.41 20.63 -2.03
CA PHE A 61 6.34 20.86 -3.13
C PHE A 61 7.37 19.73 -3.15
N LEU A 62 7.50 19.09 -4.32
CA LEU A 62 8.54 18.12 -4.61
C LEU A 62 9.40 18.69 -5.74
N GLY A 63 10.52 19.31 -5.36
CA GLY A 63 11.28 20.17 -6.27
C GLY A 63 10.45 21.37 -6.72
N GLN A 64 10.27 21.52 -8.03
CA GLN A 64 9.46 22.59 -8.62
C GLN A 64 7.98 22.19 -8.81
N GLU A 65 7.62 20.92 -8.59
CA GLU A 65 6.27 20.43 -8.82
C GLU A 65 5.40 20.60 -7.57
N LYS A 66 4.18 21.12 -7.77
CA LYS A 66 3.14 21.22 -6.74
C LYS A 66 2.33 19.93 -6.71
N VAL A 67 2.36 19.23 -5.58
CA VAL A 67 1.65 17.97 -5.32
C VAL A 67 0.32 18.29 -4.65
N ASN A 68 -0.79 17.93 -5.30
CA ASN A 68 -2.13 18.16 -4.74
C ASN A 68 -2.48 17.11 -3.66
N PRO A 69 -3.15 17.50 -2.57
CA PRO A 69 -3.63 16.55 -1.57
C PRO A 69 -4.73 15.64 -2.15
N GLU A 70 -4.82 14.42 -1.63
CA GLU A 70 -5.87 13.46 -1.97
C GLU A 70 -7.20 13.75 -1.25
N LEU A 71 -7.12 14.41 -0.10
CA LEU A 71 -8.25 14.91 0.68
C LEU A 71 -8.01 16.38 1.02
N THR A 72 -8.93 17.24 0.61
CA THR A 72 -8.91 18.66 0.95
C THR A 72 -9.65 18.89 2.27
N ASN A 73 -9.28 19.95 2.95
CA ASN A 73 -10.06 20.47 4.06
C ASN A 73 -10.17 21.98 3.91
N LYS A 74 -11.13 22.56 4.63
CA LYS A 74 -11.27 24.01 4.67
C LYS A 74 -11.69 24.47 6.06
N ARG A 75 -11.42 25.75 6.32
CA ARG A 75 -12.06 26.47 7.42
C ARG A 75 -13.48 26.85 7.00
N ILE A 76 -14.42 26.77 7.93
CA ILE A 76 -15.81 27.17 7.71
C ILE A 76 -16.08 28.42 8.55
N LYS A 77 -16.75 29.41 7.96
CA LYS A 77 -17.05 30.68 8.63
C LYS A 77 -17.86 30.41 9.91
N GLY A 78 -17.47 31.03 11.01
CA GLY A 78 -18.14 30.86 12.32
C GLY A 78 -17.72 29.62 13.12
N GLN A 79 -16.82 28.77 12.60
CA GLN A 79 -16.35 27.54 13.29
C GLN A 79 -14.92 27.66 13.86
N GLY A 80 -14.40 28.89 13.95
CA GLY A 80 -13.05 29.18 14.42
C GLY A 80 -11.97 28.63 13.49
N ASN A 81 -10.82 28.25 14.07
CA ASN A 81 -9.65 27.75 13.32
C ASN A 81 -9.71 26.24 13.00
N ARG A 82 -10.88 25.60 13.18
CA ARG A 82 -11.05 24.17 12.91
C ARG A 82 -11.08 23.90 11.41
N LEU A 83 -10.50 22.77 11.01
CA LEU A 83 -10.51 22.28 9.63
C LEU A 83 -11.55 21.18 9.47
N PHE A 84 -12.29 21.23 8.37
CA PHE A 84 -13.38 20.33 8.08
C PHE A 84 -13.23 19.71 6.69
N PHE A 85 -13.68 18.46 6.57
CA PHE A 85 -13.77 17.72 5.32
C PHE A 85 -15.22 17.74 4.83
N SER A 86 -15.42 17.87 3.52
CA SER A 86 -16.75 17.61 2.96
C SER A 86 -17.06 16.13 3.09
N LEU A 87 -18.26 15.77 3.56
CA LEU A 87 -18.67 14.38 3.62
C LEU A 87 -18.71 13.74 2.22
N SER A 88 -19.12 14.49 1.19
CA SER A 88 -19.12 14.00 -0.20
C SER A 88 -17.70 13.70 -0.71
N GLU A 89 -16.70 14.45 -0.26
CA GLU A 89 -15.31 14.19 -0.59
C GLU A 89 -14.80 12.91 0.08
N LEU A 90 -15.16 12.69 1.35
CA LEU A 90 -14.84 11.44 2.05
C LEU A 90 -15.50 10.23 1.38
N GLU A 91 -16.75 10.35 0.95
CA GLU A 91 -17.48 9.33 0.19
C GLU A 91 -16.78 9.00 -1.13
N ASN A 92 -16.44 10.02 -1.91
CA ASN A 92 -15.73 9.87 -3.18
C ASN A 92 -14.35 9.22 -2.99
N TYR A 93 -13.62 9.63 -1.94
CA TYR A 93 -12.33 9.04 -1.62
C TYR A 93 -12.47 7.58 -1.19
N ALA A 94 -13.47 7.26 -0.37
CA ALA A 94 -13.73 5.88 0.03
C ALA A 94 -14.05 4.97 -1.16
N LEU A 95 -14.83 5.45 -2.14
CA LEU A 95 -15.07 4.71 -3.38
C LEU A 95 -13.77 4.44 -4.15
N LYS A 96 -12.88 5.44 -4.22
CA LYS A 96 -11.54 5.26 -4.83
C LYS A 96 -10.70 4.25 -4.05
N LEU A 97 -10.71 4.29 -2.72
CA LEU A 97 -10.01 3.31 -1.88
C LEU A 97 -10.48 1.89 -2.15
N TYR A 98 -11.79 1.65 -2.24
CA TYR A 98 -12.30 0.30 -2.55
C TYR A 98 -11.83 -0.21 -3.91
N LYS A 99 -11.78 0.65 -4.92
CA LYS A 99 -11.26 0.28 -6.25
C LYS A 99 -9.76 -0.02 -6.24
N ARG A 100 -9.02 0.60 -5.32
CA ARG A 100 -7.56 0.53 -5.20
C ARG A 100 -7.11 -0.30 -4.00
N SER A 101 -7.96 -1.20 -3.49
CA SER A 101 -7.60 -2.01 -2.35
C SER A 101 -8.00 -3.46 -2.52
N ILE A 102 -7.26 -4.31 -1.82
CA ILE A 102 -7.59 -5.71 -1.67
C ILE A 102 -7.52 -6.07 -0.18
N ASP A 103 -8.49 -6.83 0.29
CA ASP A 103 -8.51 -7.29 1.67
C ASP A 103 -7.49 -8.41 1.86
N LEU A 104 -6.77 -8.33 2.97
CA LEU A 104 -5.84 -9.34 3.44
C LEU A 104 -6.47 -10.11 4.58
N THR A 105 -6.12 -11.38 4.67
CA THR A 105 -6.63 -12.36 5.62
C THR A 105 -5.47 -13.03 6.36
N TYR A 106 -5.79 -13.80 7.38
CA TYR A 106 -4.80 -14.62 8.08
C TYR A 106 -4.26 -15.77 7.20
N LEU A 107 -4.97 -16.18 6.14
CA LEU A 107 -4.41 -17.10 5.13
C LEU A 107 -3.22 -16.48 4.39
N ASP A 108 -3.34 -15.22 3.97
CA ASP A 108 -2.26 -14.52 3.26
C ASP A 108 -1.01 -14.40 4.18
N ALA A 109 -1.22 -14.12 5.47
CA ALA A 109 -0.17 -14.11 6.47
C ALA A 109 0.48 -15.48 6.69
N LYS A 110 -0.33 -16.54 6.79
CA LYS A 110 0.15 -17.91 6.97
C LYS A 110 1.04 -18.34 5.81
N ALA A 111 0.64 -18.04 4.57
CA ALA A 111 1.45 -18.32 3.39
C ALA A 111 2.82 -17.63 3.44
N VAL A 112 2.89 -16.39 3.93
CA VAL A 112 4.16 -15.67 4.15
C VAL A 112 5.03 -16.35 5.19
N ILE A 113 4.47 -16.74 6.34
CA ILE A 113 5.23 -17.43 7.39
C ILE A 113 5.74 -18.78 6.89
N GLU A 114 4.88 -19.59 6.28
CA GLU A 114 5.26 -20.92 5.77
C GLU A 114 6.30 -20.84 4.66
N GLY A 115 6.19 -19.84 3.77
CA GLY A 115 7.19 -19.54 2.75
C GLY A 115 8.55 -19.20 3.38
N TYR A 116 8.59 -18.33 4.39
CA TYR A 116 9.81 -18.03 5.12
C TYR A 116 10.35 -19.21 5.92
N ASP A 117 9.51 -19.99 6.60
CA ASP A 117 9.93 -21.18 7.36
C ASP A 117 10.58 -22.25 6.46
N SER A 118 10.22 -22.29 5.17
CA SER A 118 10.81 -23.22 4.20
C SER A 118 12.23 -22.83 3.76
N VAL A 119 12.61 -21.56 3.91
CA VAL A 119 13.88 -21.01 3.41
C VAL A 119 14.81 -20.53 4.54
N LEU A 120 14.24 -20.01 5.63
CA LEU A 120 14.97 -19.65 6.84
C LEU A 120 15.34 -20.94 7.58
N MET A 121 16.56 -21.44 7.38
CA MET A 121 17.14 -22.47 8.24
C MET A 121 17.01 -22.02 9.70
N LYS A 122 16.06 -22.61 10.44
CA LYS A 122 15.80 -22.26 11.84
C LYS A 122 17.13 -22.17 12.60
N PRO A 123 17.54 -21.01 13.15
CA PRO A 123 18.58 -21.02 14.15
C PRO A 123 18.07 -21.91 15.30
N LYS A 124 18.83 -22.97 15.61
CA LYS A 124 18.50 -23.95 16.66
C LYS A 124 18.11 -23.24 17.96
N LYS A 125 16.80 -23.16 18.25
CA LYS A 125 16.11 -23.00 19.56
C LYS A 125 16.69 -22.07 20.66
N TYR A 126 17.79 -21.36 20.46
CA TYR A 126 18.43 -20.55 21.48
C TYR A 126 18.24 -19.08 21.15
N GLY A 127 17.36 -18.44 21.93
CA GLY A 127 17.49 -17.00 22.19
C GLY A 127 16.51 -16.04 21.53
N MET A 128 15.35 -16.46 21.01
CA MET A 128 14.31 -15.52 20.51
C MET A 128 13.74 -14.56 21.58
N ARG A 129 14.14 -14.69 22.86
CA ARG A 129 13.77 -13.77 23.94
C ARG A 129 14.74 -12.59 24.14
N GLY A 130 15.88 -12.55 23.44
CA GLY A 130 16.98 -11.62 23.78
C GLY A 130 17.35 -10.52 22.79
N GLN A 131 16.91 -10.55 21.53
CA GLN A 131 17.39 -9.59 20.51
C GLN A 131 16.28 -8.73 19.94
N ARG A 132 16.12 -7.51 20.47
CA ARG A 132 15.25 -6.44 19.92
C ARG A 132 15.55 -6.10 18.45
N ASN A 133 16.78 -6.35 17.97
CA ASN A 133 17.17 -6.07 16.59
C ASN A 133 16.79 -7.20 15.60
N PHE A 134 16.44 -8.39 16.09
CA PHE A 134 16.02 -9.53 15.26
C PHE A 134 14.54 -9.44 14.90
N THR A 135 13.70 -8.88 15.78
CA THR A 135 12.25 -8.74 15.54
C THR A 135 11.91 -7.69 14.48
N GLY A 136 12.67 -6.60 14.40
CA GLY A 136 12.41 -5.51 13.44
C GLY A 136 12.66 -5.90 11.98
N LYS A 137 13.79 -6.56 11.68
CA LYS A 137 14.12 -6.98 10.31
C LYS A 137 13.15 -8.04 9.78
N VAL A 138 12.82 -9.04 10.60
CA VAL A 138 11.83 -10.08 10.23
C VAL A 138 10.44 -9.46 10.05
N GLU A 139 10.06 -8.48 10.87
CA GLU A 139 8.81 -7.75 10.71
C GLU A 139 8.74 -6.98 9.37
N ASP A 140 9.82 -6.30 9.00
CA ASP A 140 9.90 -5.57 7.74
C ASP A 140 9.90 -6.52 6.53
N GLU A 141 10.57 -7.67 6.61
CA GLU A 141 10.56 -8.73 5.61
C GLU A 141 9.17 -9.36 5.43
N VAL A 142 8.50 -9.73 6.52
CA VAL A 142 7.12 -10.25 6.51
C VAL A 142 6.15 -9.21 5.93
N ARG A 143 6.32 -7.92 6.26
CA ARG A 143 5.55 -6.83 5.64
C ARG A 143 5.83 -6.70 4.15
N GLY A 144 7.08 -6.82 3.73
CA GLY A 144 7.48 -6.83 2.32
C GLY A 144 6.74 -7.92 1.54
N LYS A 145 6.87 -9.18 1.97
CA LYS A 145 6.23 -10.32 1.31
C LYS A 145 4.71 -10.28 1.40
N LEU A 146 4.14 -9.79 2.50
CA LEU A 146 2.70 -9.59 2.59
C LEU A 146 2.19 -8.54 1.59
N ALA A 147 3.00 -7.50 1.31
CA ALA A 147 2.68 -6.54 0.27
C ALA A 147 2.75 -7.18 -1.13
N GLU A 148 3.74 -8.03 -1.39
CA GLU A 148 3.84 -8.80 -2.64
C GLU A 148 2.62 -9.73 -2.83
N HIS A 149 2.25 -10.49 -1.81
CA HIS A 149 1.03 -11.32 -1.81
C HIS A 149 -0.23 -10.50 -2.05
N GLY A 150 -0.38 -9.39 -1.33
CA GLY A 150 -1.52 -8.50 -1.53
C GLY A 150 -1.55 -7.94 -2.96
N PHE A 151 -0.41 -7.54 -3.51
CA PHE A 151 -0.36 -6.99 -4.85
C PHE A 151 -0.66 -8.05 -5.90
N SER A 152 -0.11 -9.25 -5.77
CA SER A 152 -0.43 -10.41 -6.61
C SER A 152 -1.94 -10.72 -6.61
N LYS A 153 -2.55 -10.76 -5.42
CA LYS A 153 -4.00 -10.94 -5.25
C LYS A 153 -4.81 -9.83 -5.91
N TYR A 154 -4.34 -8.59 -5.83
CA TYR A 154 -4.96 -7.44 -6.49
C TYR A 154 -4.87 -7.52 -8.02
N ILE A 155 -3.72 -7.90 -8.57
CA ILE A 155 -3.54 -8.12 -10.02
C ILE A 155 -4.41 -9.27 -10.52
N ASN A 156 -4.49 -10.37 -9.77
CA ASN A 156 -5.37 -11.49 -10.12
C ASN A 156 -6.85 -11.03 -10.15
N HIS A 157 -7.28 -10.25 -9.16
CA HIS A 157 -8.62 -9.67 -9.16
C HIS A 157 -8.88 -8.75 -10.37
N LEU A 158 -7.88 -7.97 -10.80
CA LEU A 158 -8.04 -7.01 -11.91
C LEU A 158 -8.01 -7.65 -13.29
N ALA A 159 -7.07 -8.58 -13.51
CA ALA A 159 -6.69 -9.07 -14.84
C ALA A 159 -6.73 -10.61 -14.98
N ASN A 160 -7.05 -11.34 -13.92
CA ASN A 160 -7.02 -12.81 -13.87
C ASN A 160 -5.62 -13.37 -14.23
N ILE A 161 -4.60 -12.77 -13.61
CA ILE A 161 -3.19 -13.08 -13.78
C ILE A 161 -2.57 -13.25 -12.39
N GLU A 162 -1.78 -14.31 -12.21
CA GLU A 162 -1.13 -14.59 -10.94
C GLU A 162 0.34 -14.19 -11.00
N LEU A 163 0.77 -13.37 -10.04
CA LEU A 163 2.17 -13.00 -9.87
C LEU A 163 2.76 -13.87 -8.74
N PRO A 164 3.47 -14.97 -9.03
CA PRO A 164 4.07 -15.81 -8.00
C PRO A 164 5.08 -15.00 -7.17
N VAL A 165 4.96 -15.10 -5.84
CA VAL A 165 5.84 -14.45 -4.88
C VAL A 165 7.08 -15.31 -4.67
N ASP A 166 8.26 -14.73 -4.86
CA ASP A 166 9.53 -15.43 -4.62
C ASP A 166 9.93 -15.32 -3.15
N TYR A 167 10.33 -16.45 -2.57
CA TYR A 167 10.84 -16.57 -1.20
C TYR A 167 12.31 -16.96 -1.13
N SER A 168 12.98 -17.08 -2.29
CA SER A 168 14.38 -17.45 -2.37
C SER A 168 15.24 -16.55 -1.47
N SER A 169 16.19 -17.16 -0.75
CA SER A 169 17.16 -16.40 0.04
C SER A 169 18.02 -15.60 -0.93
N LEU A 170 18.12 -14.28 -0.71
CA LEU A 170 19.11 -13.43 -1.38
C LEU A 170 20.46 -14.15 -1.35
N GLU A 171 20.95 -14.60 -2.51
CA GLU A 171 22.33 -15.08 -2.59
C GLU A 171 23.23 -13.92 -2.15
N GLU A 172 24.26 -14.20 -1.34
CA GLU A 172 25.25 -13.22 -0.86
C GLU A 172 26.15 -12.67 -2.00
N SER A 173 25.61 -12.45 -3.19
CA SER A 173 26.30 -11.78 -4.28
C SER A 173 26.32 -10.28 -4.00
N THR A 174 27.52 -9.74 -3.84
CA THR A 174 27.81 -8.36 -3.38
C THR A 174 27.41 -7.25 -4.37
N GLN A 175 26.71 -7.55 -5.48
CA GLN A 175 26.45 -6.55 -6.53
C GLN A 175 25.07 -6.59 -7.20
N LYS A 176 24.20 -7.57 -6.95
CA LYS A 176 22.87 -7.60 -7.57
C LYS A 176 21.82 -7.91 -6.51
N ARG A 177 21.26 -6.85 -5.91
CA ARG A 177 19.92 -6.96 -5.33
C ARG A 177 18.93 -7.23 -6.47
N ASP A 178 17.85 -7.92 -6.13
CA ASP A 178 16.88 -8.59 -7.01
C ASP A 178 16.50 -7.84 -8.30
N LYS A 179 16.30 -8.59 -9.40
CA LYS A 179 15.80 -8.09 -10.70
C LYS A 179 14.31 -7.71 -10.63
N GLY A 180 13.95 -6.82 -9.71
CA GLY A 180 12.56 -6.53 -9.36
C GLY A 180 11.90 -7.63 -8.54
N ASP A 181 10.68 -7.34 -8.08
CA ASP A 181 9.94 -8.16 -7.13
C ASP A 181 9.12 -9.24 -7.84
N PHE A 182 8.72 -8.99 -9.10
CA PHE A 182 8.04 -9.97 -9.95
C PHE A 182 8.71 -10.08 -11.32
N THR A 183 9.31 -11.25 -11.56
CA THR A 183 9.99 -11.61 -12.81
C THR A 183 9.26 -12.70 -13.59
N LYS A 184 8.28 -13.37 -12.95
CA LYS A 184 7.48 -14.44 -13.54
C LYS A 184 6.00 -14.18 -13.33
N VAL A 185 5.19 -14.80 -14.17
CA VAL A 185 3.74 -14.70 -14.14
C VAL A 185 3.11 -16.03 -14.48
N THR A 186 1.99 -16.38 -13.84
CA THR A 186 1.18 -17.55 -14.17
C THR A 186 -0.11 -17.09 -14.85
N ILE A 187 -0.35 -17.58 -16.05
CA ILE A 187 -1.54 -17.30 -16.87
C ILE A 187 -2.09 -18.66 -17.31
N GLU A 188 -3.38 -18.91 -17.04
CA GLU A 188 -4.04 -20.16 -17.45
C GLU A 188 -3.27 -21.43 -16.98
N ASN A 189 -2.75 -21.39 -15.75
CA ASN A 189 -1.91 -22.43 -15.11
C ASN A 189 -0.55 -22.69 -15.79
N GLN A 190 -0.13 -21.85 -16.72
CA GLN A 190 1.19 -21.90 -17.32
C GLN A 190 2.06 -20.73 -16.82
N MET A 191 3.30 -21.04 -16.44
CA MET A 191 4.26 -20.05 -15.97
C MET A 191 5.06 -19.47 -17.15
N TYR A 192 5.25 -18.17 -17.14
CA TYR A 192 6.01 -17.41 -18.14
C TYR A 192 7.00 -16.47 -17.45
N GLU A 193 8.13 -16.22 -18.10
CA GLU A 193 9.04 -15.13 -17.73
C GLU A 193 8.44 -13.80 -18.20
N ILE A 194 8.44 -12.80 -17.33
CA ILE A 194 7.94 -11.45 -17.65
C ILE A 194 9.00 -10.73 -18.51
N PRO A 195 8.63 -10.19 -19.69
CA PRO A 195 9.55 -9.39 -20.50
C PRO A 195 10.08 -8.18 -19.72
N GLU A 196 11.32 -7.78 -19.97
CA GLU A 196 12.01 -6.73 -19.18
C GLU A 196 11.18 -5.44 -19.00
N LYS A 197 10.48 -5.01 -20.06
CA LYS A 197 9.61 -3.83 -20.05
C LYS A 197 8.41 -3.92 -19.10
N TYR A 198 8.05 -5.11 -18.63
CA TYR A 198 6.94 -5.36 -17.71
C TYR A 198 7.40 -5.84 -16.33
N ILE A 199 8.71 -6.00 -16.07
CA ILE A 199 9.21 -6.38 -14.74
C ILE A 199 8.75 -5.35 -13.72
N ILE A 200 8.14 -5.83 -12.63
CA ILE A 200 7.49 -4.99 -11.63
C ILE A 200 8.39 -4.88 -10.39
N SER A 201 8.66 -3.65 -9.97
CA SER A 201 9.17 -3.36 -8.63
C SER A 201 8.05 -2.89 -7.72
N LEU A 202 7.90 -3.53 -6.57
CA LEU A 202 6.93 -3.18 -5.55
C LEU A 202 7.63 -2.49 -4.36
N LYS A 203 7.19 -1.27 -4.02
CA LYS A 203 7.71 -0.52 -2.87
C LYS A 203 6.63 -0.33 -1.80
N SER A 204 6.97 -0.66 -0.54
CA SER A 204 5.98 -0.90 0.53
C SER A 204 6.30 -0.20 1.89
N THR A 205 7.53 0.24 2.15
CA THR A 205 7.99 0.58 3.51
C THR A 205 7.54 1.97 4.01
N ASN A 206 6.27 2.03 4.44
CA ASN A 206 5.43 3.15 4.93
C ASN A 206 4.48 3.80 3.91
N GLY A 207 4.64 3.49 2.62
CA GLY A 207 3.65 3.72 1.54
C GLY A 207 3.25 5.18 1.29
N ASN A 208 4.04 6.13 1.80
CA ASN A 208 3.76 7.56 1.68
C ASN A 208 4.47 8.18 0.47
N TYR A 209 5.64 7.66 0.09
CA TYR A 209 6.36 8.09 -1.11
C TYR A 209 6.92 6.86 -1.81
N LEU A 210 7.02 6.94 -3.13
CA LEU A 210 7.87 6.07 -3.91
C LEU A 210 9.27 6.68 -3.90
N ALA A 211 10.21 6.04 -3.22
CA ALA A 211 11.59 6.48 -3.11
C ALA A 211 12.54 5.33 -3.43
N VAL A 212 13.44 5.55 -4.37
CA VAL A 212 14.43 4.56 -4.82
C VAL A 212 15.79 5.24 -4.93
N PRO A 213 16.87 4.67 -4.39
CA PRO A 213 18.20 5.23 -4.56
C PRO A 213 18.58 5.31 -6.04
N GLU A 214 19.21 6.39 -6.48
CA GLU A 214 19.50 6.62 -7.90
C GLU A 214 20.40 5.53 -8.50
N ASN A 215 21.36 5.02 -7.72
CA ASN A 215 22.22 3.89 -8.10
C ASN A 215 21.47 2.55 -8.15
N GLU A 216 20.19 2.52 -7.76
CA GLU A 216 19.37 1.32 -7.65
C GLU A 216 18.32 1.18 -8.75
N ILE A 217 18.01 2.27 -9.46
CA ILE A 217 16.92 2.31 -10.45
C ILE A 217 17.06 1.30 -11.61
N ASP A 218 18.29 0.94 -11.99
CA ASP A 218 18.50 0.11 -13.16
C ASP A 218 18.16 -1.36 -12.95
N TRP A 219 18.26 -1.86 -11.71
CA TRP A 219 18.03 -3.27 -11.40
C TRP A 219 16.63 -3.58 -10.86
N GLU A 220 15.87 -2.59 -10.40
CA GLU A 220 14.57 -2.82 -9.74
C GLU A 220 13.42 -3.22 -10.69
N GLY A 221 13.57 -3.13 -12.01
CA GLY A 221 12.51 -3.43 -12.98
C GLY A 221 12.01 -2.18 -13.72
N ASN A 222 11.06 -2.33 -14.65
CA ASN A 222 10.61 -1.22 -15.51
C ASN A 222 9.33 -0.53 -15.02
N LEU A 223 8.48 -1.24 -14.27
CA LEU A 223 7.24 -0.72 -13.71
C LEU A 223 7.38 -0.59 -12.18
N PHE A 224 7.42 0.64 -11.67
CA PHE A 224 7.48 0.89 -10.24
C PHE A 224 6.08 1.04 -9.67
N VAL A 225 5.76 0.27 -8.65
CA VAL A 225 4.45 0.23 -8.00
C VAL A 225 4.60 0.62 -6.53
N LEU A 226 3.85 1.62 -6.11
CA LEU A 226 3.75 2.01 -4.72
C LEU A 226 2.50 1.39 -4.09
N VAL A 227 2.69 0.68 -2.98
CA VAL A 227 1.60 0.15 -2.17
C VAL A 227 1.75 0.55 -0.70
N LYS A 228 0.66 0.42 0.05
CA LYS A 228 0.63 0.66 1.49
C LYS A 228 -0.17 -0.42 2.19
N LEU A 229 0.45 -1.07 3.17
CA LEU A 229 -0.22 -2.03 4.05
C LEU A 229 -0.95 -1.31 5.20
N HIS A 230 -2.24 -1.61 5.35
CA HIS A 230 -3.08 -1.15 6.45
C HIS A 230 -3.47 -2.35 7.31
N ILE A 231 -2.51 -2.82 8.10
CA ILE A 231 -2.65 -3.95 9.02
C ILE A 231 -2.66 -3.45 10.47
N LYS A 232 -3.38 -4.14 11.35
CA LYS A 232 -3.38 -3.80 12.78
C LYS A 232 -2.03 -4.16 13.40
N GLU A 233 -1.41 -3.27 14.17
CA GLU A 233 -0.09 -3.50 14.79
C GLU A 233 -0.04 -4.74 15.71
N THR A 234 -1.18 -5.13 16.29
CA THR A 234 -1.32 -6.36 17.08
C THR A 234 -1.04 -7.64 16.28
N PHE A 235 -1.05 -7.58 14.95
CA PHE A 235 -0.79 -8.71 14.07
C PHE A 235 0.68 -9.12 14.05
N LEU A 236 1.65 -8.24 13.76
CA LEU A 236 3.05 -8.68 13.59
C LEU A 236 3.63 -9.31 14.86
N TYR A 237 3.30 -8.73 16.00
CA TYR A 237 3.63 -9.31 17.29
C TYR A 237 2.98 -10.69 17.52
N ARG A 238 1.72 -10.88 17.11
CA ARG A 238 1.04 -12.17 17.24
C ARG A 238 1.51 -13.17 16.20
N THR A 239 1.75 -12.78 14.95
CA THR A 239 2.14 -13.63 13.81
C THR A 239 3.55 -14.16 13.97
N ILE A 240 4.49 -13.32 14.40
CA ILE A 240 5.85 -13.75 14.78
C ILE A 240 5.82 -14.69 15.99
N LYS A 241 4.88 -14.47 16.92
CA LYS A 241 4.69 -15.35 18.09
C LYS A 241 3.86 -16.59 17.78
N ALA A 242 3.01 -16.56 16.74
CA ALA A 242 2.02 -17.56 16.35
C ALA A 242 2.49 -18.49 15.23
N GLY A 243 3.76 -18.41 14.81
CA GLY A 243 4.46 -19.64 14.41
C GLY A 243 4.32 -20.78 15.45
N LEU A 244 3.78 -20.48 16.66
CA LEU A 244 3.43 -21.40 17.73
C LEU A 244 1.91 -21.58 18.02
N GLU A 245 0.95 -20.85 17.39
CA GLU A 245 -0.49 -20.92 17.76
C GLU A 245 -1.46 -20.70 16.55
N ILE A 246 -1.16 -21.23 15.36
CA ILE A 246 -2.02 -21.12 14.16
C ILE A 246 -3.35 -21.90 14.26
N GLU A 247 -3.44 -22.89 15.15
CA GLU A 247 -4.57 -23.84 15.19
C GLU A 247 -5.91 -23.23 15.65
N ASP A 248 -5.89 -22.12 16.39
CA ASP A 248 -7.09 -21.48 16.96
C ASP A 248 -7.59 -20.24 16.18
N LEU A 249 -6.95 -19.87 15.06
CA LEU A 249 -7.31 -18.68 14.29
C LEU A 249 -8.28 -19.00 13.14
N ASP A 250 -9.40 -18.28 13.07
CA ASP A 250 -10.22 -18.23 11.85
C ASP A 250 -9.41 -17.56 10.72
N LEU A 251 -8.85 -18.40 9.84
CA LEU A 251 -7.94 -17.97 8.79
C LEU A 251 -8.59 -17.05 7.76
N LYS A 252 -9.93 -17.08 7.64
CA LYS A 252 -10.68 -16.21 6.72
C LYS A 252 -10.93 -14.81 7.29
N LYS A 253 -10.65 -14.59 8.57
CA LYS A 253 -10.83 -13.29 9.21
C LYS A 253 -9.92 -12.25 8.56
N SER A 254 -10.46 -11.03 8.42
CA SER A 254 -9.69 -9.90 7.90
C SER A 254 -8.51 -9.57 8.81
N LEU A 255 -7.34 -9.55 8.20
CA LEU A 255 -6.09 -9.07 8.76
C LEU A 255 -5.98 -7.54 8.64
N GLY A 256 -6.45 -7.03 7.51
CA GLY A 256 -6.28 -5.65 7.09
C GLY A 256 -6.49 -5.57 5.59
N TRP A 257 -5.82 -4.63 4.95
CA TRP A 257 -5.92 -4.45 3.51
C TRP A 257 -4.65 -3.84 2.94
N LEU A 258 -4.41 -4.08 1.66
CA LEU A 258 -3.38 -3.42 0.87
C LEU A 258 -4.03 -2.29 0.07
N GLU A 259 -3.41 -1.12 0.07
CA GLU A 259 -3.77 0.01 -0.79
C GLU A 259 -2.77 0.13 -1.93
N PHE A 260 -3.27 0.11 -3.16
CA PHE A 260 -2.54 0.55 -4.34
C PHE A 260 -2.52 2.08 -4.41
N ARG A 261 -1.31 2.66 -4.31
CA ARG A 261 -1.12 4.12 -4.26
C ARG A 261 -0.78 4.71 -5.63
N GLY A 262 -0.37 3.87 -6.58
CA GLY A 262 -0.15 4.20 -7.98
C GLY A 262 1.08 3.49 -8.54
N PHE A 263 1.30 3.65 -9.84
CA PHE A 263 2.44 3.12 -10.57
C PHE A 263 3.06 4.15 -11.52
N ILE A 264 4.29 3.90 -11.95
CA ILE A 264 5.02 4.74 -12.90
C ILE A 264 6.06 3.91 -13.66
N ASN A 265 6.32 4.26 -14.92
CA ASN A 265 7.37 3.62 -15.71
C ASN A 265 8.75 4.19 -15.34
N LYS A 266 9.81 3.37 -15.48
CA LYS A 266 11.20 3.76 -15.18
C LYS A 266 11.62 5.05 -15.86
N SER A 267 11.28 5.23 -17.14
CA SER A 267 11.64 6.41 -17.94
C SER A 267 11.05 7.71 -17.39
N GLU A 268 9.82 7.66 -16.88
CA GLU A 268 9.16 8.79 -16.22
C GLU A 268 9.68 8.98 -14.80
N PHE A 269 9.93 7.88 -14.08
CA PHE A 269 10.45 7.91 -12.72
C PHE A 269 11.89 8.44 -12.64
N ARG A 270 12.70 8.29 -13.69
CA ARG A 270 14.02 8.96 -13.80
C ARG A 270 13.92 10.50 -13.77
N LYS A 271 12.75 11.07 -14.07
CA LYS A 271 12.49 12.53 -14.02
C LYS A 271 11.93 12.97 -12.66
N SER A 272 12.23 12.22 -11.59
CA SER A 272 11.73 12.50 -10.25
C SER A 272 12.57 13.55 -9.53
N TYR A 273 12.00 14.10 -8.46
CA TYR A 273 12.76 14.93 -7.53
C TYR A 273 13.86 14.10 -6.87
N GLN A 274 15.06 14.66 -6.80
CA GLN A 274 16.25 14.03 -6.23
C GLN A 274 16.56 14.64 -4.86
N ALA A 275 16.60 13.81 -3.82
CA ALA A 275 17.01 14.26 -2.48
C ALA A 275 17.59 13.14 -1.63
N THR A 276 18.34 13.52 -0.60
CA THR A 276 18.85 12.64 0.46
C THR A 276 17.88 12.53 1.64
N GLU A 277 16.75 13.23 1.60
CA GLU A 277 15.68 13.17 2.60
C GLU A 277 14.29 13.17 1.95
N LEU A 278 13.34 12.50 2.59
CA LEU A 278 11.93 12.58 2.25
C LEU A 278 11.35 13.93 2.67
N PRO A 279 10.24 14.38 2.05
CA PRO A 279 9.61 15.66 2.38
C PRO A 279 8.95 15.73 3.77
N ASP A 280 8.96 14.64 4.53
CA ASP A 280 8.57 14.60 5.93
C ASP A 280 9.77 14.69 6.89
N GLY A 281 10.99 14.88 6.37
CA GLY A 281 12.23 14.99 7.13
C GLY A 281 12.92 13.65 7.38
N THR A 282 12.39 12.54 6.87
CA THR A 282 13.05 11.23 6.98
C THR A 282 14.34 11.23 6.16
N LYS A 283 15.49 11.11 6.81
CA LYS A 283 16.79 11.09 6.13
C LYS A 283 17.15 9.70 5.60
N PHE A 284 17.70 9.66 4.40
CA PHE A 284 18.39 8.50 3.86
C PHE A 284 19.89 8.58 4.21
N ASN A 285 20.57 7.44 4.34
CA ASN A 285 22.01 7.38 4.61
C ASN A 285 22.81 7.90 3.39
N GLU A 286 22.91 9.22 3.23
CA GLU A 286 23.71 10.00 2.27
C GLU A 286 23.49 9.73 0.76
N LYS A 287 22.71 8.72 0.39
CA LYS A 287 22.38 8.40 -1.00
C LYS A 287 21.27 9.30 -1.54
N ILE A 288 21.45 9.78 -2.77
CA ILE A 288 20.42 10.48 -3.52
C ILE A 288 19.33 9.48 -3.91
N ASN A 289 18.07 9.82 -3.63
CA ASN A 289 16.90 9.04 -3.98
C ASN A 289 16.05 9.81 -5.01
N LEU A 290 15.47 9.07 -5.94
CA LEU A 290 14.40 9.52 -6.83
C LEU A 290 13.07 9.39 -6.09
N ILE A 291 12.33 10.48 -5.96
CA ILE A 291 11.15 10.58 -5.09
C ILE A 291 9.91 11.04 -5.86
N LYS A 292 8.82 10.27 -5.76
CA LYS A 292 7.47 10.67 -6.19
C LYS A 292 6.46 10.51 -5.06
N ALA A 293 5.57 11.49 -4.93
CA ALA A 293 4.38 11.39 -4.12
C ALA A 293 3.28 10.58 -4.85
N PRO A 294 2.35 9.94 -4.12
CA PRO A 294 1.27 9.14 -4.69
C PRO A 294 0.45 9.86 -5.77
N SER A 295 0.18 11.16 -5.62
CA SER A 295 -0.61 11.91 -6.60
C SER A 295 0.15 12.22 -7.90
N GLN A 296 1.46 11.99 -7.95
CA GLN A 296 2.27 12.08 -9.17
C GLN A 296 2.40 10.72 -9.88
N LEU A 297 1.86 9.65 -9.29
CA LEU A 297 1.83 8.32 -9.89
C LEU A 297 0.52 8.15 -10.68
N ASN A 298 0.51 7.24 -11.65
CA ASN A 298 -0.74 6.80 -12.23
C ASN A 298 -1.52 5.98 -11.19
N GLN A 299 -2.62 6.54 -10.69
CA GLN A 299 -3.45 5.88 -9.68
C GLN A 299 -4.70 5.20 -10.29
N ASN A 300 -4.84 5.19 -11.61
CA ASN A 300 -5.98 4.58 -12.28
C ASN A 300 -5.78 3.06 -12.39
N SER A 301 -6.65 2.29 -11.72
CA SER A 301 -6.58 0.83 -11.74
C SER A 301 -6.85 0.24 -13.13
N GLU A 302 -7.62 0.93 -13.98
CA GLU A 302 -7.89 0.47 -15.34
C GLU A 302 -6.66 0.57 -16.25
N ASP A 303 -5.80 1.56 -16.02
CA ASP A 303 -4.55 1.68 -16.78
C ASP A 303 -3.58 0.56 -16.38
N LEU A 304 -3.47 0.26 -15.08
CA LEU A 304 -2.68 -0.88 -14.61
C LEU A 304 -3.23 -2.20 -15.17
N LYS A 305 -4.55 -2.38 -15.14
CA LYS A 305 -5.21 -3.55 -15.74
C LYS A 305 -4.88 -3.68 -17.22
N ARG A 306 -4.86 -2.56 -17.96
CA ARG A 306 -4.46 -2.55 -19.37
C ARG A 306 -3.03 -3.03 -19.56
N GLU A 307 -2.07 -2.55 -18.76
CA GLU A 307 -0.68 -3.04 -18.80
C GLU A 307 -0.60 -4.55 -18.58
N MET A 308 -1.37 -5.07 -17.61
CA MET A 308 -1.40 -6.51 -17.33
C MET A 308 -2.06 -7.33 -18.46
N ILE A 309 -3.09 -6.79 -19.11
CA ILE A 309 -3.69 -7.43 -20.29
C ILE A 309 -2.71 -7.44 -21.47
N LEU A 310 -1.98 -6.35 -21.70
CA LEU A 310 -0.95 -6.29 -22.74
C LEU A 310 0.17 -7.30 -22.48
N LEU A 311 0.62 -7.43 -21.23
CA LEU A 311 1.56 -8.48 -20.83
C LEU A 311 1.01 -9.88 -21.16
N LYS A 312 -0.25 -10.16 -20.81
CA LYS A 312 -0.91 -11.44 -21.13
C LYS A 312 -0.96 -11.69 -22.64
N GLN A 313 -1.35 -10.68 -23.43
CA GLN A 313 -1.42 -10.77 -24.89
C GLN A 313 -0.06 -11.08 -25.51
N GLU A 314 0.99 -10.45 -25.03
CA GLU A 314 2.35 -10.68 -25.51
C GLU A 314 2.86 -12.09 -25.22
N LEU A 315 2.56 -12.62 -24.02
CA LEU A 315 3.02 -13.94 -23.59
C LEU A 315 2.21 -15.09 -24.18
N THR A 316 0.91 -14.88 -24.42
CA THR A 316 0.00 -15.93 -24.89
C THR A 316 -0.36 -15.83 -26.37
N GLY A 317 -0.05 -14.70 -27.02
CA GLY A 317 -0.45 -14.42 -28.39
C GLY A 317 -1.96 -14.18 -28.57
N ARG A 318 -2.71 -13.94 -27.48
CA ARG A 318 -4.18 -13.81 -27.47
C ARG A 318 -4.66 -12.56 -26.76
#